data_AF-A0A1U9K878-F1
#
_entry.id   AF-A0A1U9K878-F1
#
_cell.length_a   1.000
_cell.length_b   1.000
_cell.length_c   1.000
_cell.angle_alpha   90.00
_cell.angle_beta   90.00
_cell.angle_gamma   90.00
#
_symmetry.space_group_name_H-M   'P 1'
#
loop_
_entity.id
_entity.type
_entity.pdbx_description
1 polymer ?
#
loop_
_entity_poly.entity_id
_entity_poly.type
_entity_poly.pdbx_seq_one_letter_code
_entity_poly.pdbx_strand_id
1 'polypeptide(L)'
;MEQQEQHQKTLDYIKSELNRIQTIAGTLSTLESEHHKRLMDVGDEKLNRIATEEQSAARQLGEVKQMCLALTQKIDDMQNGRPEAR
;
A
#
# COMPACT_ATOMS: atom_id res chain seq x y z
N MET A 1 1.19 -4.19 -34.20
CA MET A 1 -0.04 -4.03 -33.40
C MET A 1 -0.03 -4.98 -32.20
N GLU A 2 0.34 -6.26 -32.36
CA GLU A 2 0.39 -7.25 -31.27
C GLU A 2 1.29 -6.86 -30.07
N GLN A 3 2.47 -6.28 -30.28
CA GLN A 3 3.34 -5.83 -29.17
C GLN A 3 2.70 -4.74 -28.31
N GLN A 4 1.98 -3.80 -28.93
CA GLN A 4 1.33 -2.70 -28.21
C GLN A 4 0.16 -3.22 -27.37
N GLU A 5 -0.59 -4.20 -27.88
CA GLU A 5 -1.64 -4.88 -27.14
C GLU A 5 -1.08 -5.71 -25.96
N GLN A 6 0.06 -6.38 -26.15
CA GLN A 6 0.74 -7.12 -25.09
C GLN A 6 1.27 -6.20 -23.98
N HIS A 7 1.81 -5.03 -24.32
CA HIS A 7 2.24 -4.03 -23.34
C HIS A 7 1.05 -3.52 -22.52
N GLN A 8 -0.07 -3.23 -23.18
CA GLN A 8 -1.29 -2.78 -22.52
C GLN A 8 -1.80 -3.80 -21.49
N LYS A 9 -1.91 -5.08 -21.90
CA LYS A 9 -2.31 -6.19 -21.01
C LYS A 9 -1.36 -6.34 -19.81
N THR A 10 -0.06 -6.13 -20.03
CA THR A 10 0.94 -6.19 -18.96
C THR A 10 0.74 -5.06 -17.95
N LEU A 11 0.50 -3.83 -18.41
CA LEU A 11 0.22 -2.68 -17.54
C LEU A 11 -1.08 -2.87 -16.76
N ASP A 12 -2.13 -3.39 -17.40
CA ASP A 12 -3.41 -3.69 -16.74
C ASP A 12 -3.25 -4.74 -15.63
N TYR A 13 -2.46 -5.79 -15.89
CA TYR A 13 -2.13 -6.79 -14.89
C TYR A 13 -1.36 -6.19 -13.71
N ILE A 14 -0.29 -5.42 -13.97
CA ILE A 14 0.49 -4.76 -12.90
C ILE A 14 -0.41 -3.84 -12.07
N LYS A 15 -1.28 -3.07 -12.71
CA LYS A 15 -2.24 -2.19 -12.03
C LYS A 15 -3.19 -2.98 -11.11
N SER A 16 -3.70 -4.11 -11.58
CA SER A 16 -4.54 -5.02 -10.78
C SER A 16 -3.80 -5.51 -9.53
N GLU A 17 -2.55 -5.96 -9.68
CA GLU A 17 -1.75 -6.44 -8.56
C GLU A 17 -1.41 -5.31 -7.57
N LEU A 18 -1.09 -4.11 -8.06
CA LEU A 18 -0.86 -2.93 -7.19
C LEU A 18 -2.11 -2.58 -6.38
N ASN A 19 -3.29 -2.62 -6.98
CA ASN A 19 -4.56 -2.39 -6.26
C ASN A 19 -4.82 -3.46 -5.19
N ARG A 20 -4.46 -4.72 -5.46
CA ARG A 20 -4.57 -5.81 -4.48
C ARG A 20 -3.62 -5.59 -3.31
N ILE A 21 -2.35 -5.27 -3.58
CA ILE A 21 -1.34 -4.97 -2.55
C ILE A 21 -1.77 -3.75 -1.72
N GLN A 22 -2.23 -2.67 -2.37
CA GLN A 22 -2.75 -1.48 -1.70
C GLN A 22 -3.87 -1.83 -0.70
N THR A 23 -4.80 -2.68 -1.13
CA THR A 23 -5.93 -3.11 -0.29
C THR A 23 -5.43 -3.89 0.92
N ILE A 24 -4.55 -4.87 0.71
CA ILE A 24 -3.97 -5.68 1.80
C ILE A 24 -3.21 -4.78 2.78
N ALA A 25 -2.35 -3.89 2.27
CA ALA A 25 -1.57 -2.97 3.09
C ALA A 25 -2.47 -2.04 3.93
N GLY A 26 -3.56 -1.54 3.34
CA GLY A 26 -4.56 -0.74 4.07
C GLY A 26 -5.26 -1.52 5.18
N THR A 27 -5.65 -2.77 4.91
CA THR A 27 -6.28 -3.64 5.92
C THR A 27 -5.33 -3.94 7.07
N LEU A 28 -4.09 -4.35 6.76
CA LEU A 28 -3.09 -4.66 7.78
C LEU A 28 -2.73 -3.40 8.60
N SER A 29 -2.57 -2.23 7.96
CA SER A 29 -2.29 -0.97 8.67
C SER A 29 -3.38 -0.63 9.69
N THR A 30 -4.64 -0.93 9.36
CA THR A 30 -5.78 -0.75 10.26
C THR A 30 -5.72 -1.74 11.42
N LEU A 31 -5.44 -3.01 11.15
CA LEU A 31 -5.30 -4.06 12.18
C LEU A 31 -4.17 -3.75 13.17
N GLU A 32 -2.98 -3.37 12.69
CA GLU A 32 -1.86 -3.04 13.60
C GLU A 32 -2.14 -1.77 14.41
N SER A 33 -2.89 -0.82 13.85
CA SER A 33 -3.36 0.35 14.61
C SER A 33 -4.34 -0.05 15.73
N GLU A 34 -5.16 -1.08 15.53
CA GLU A 34 -6.03 -1.64 16.57
C GLU A 34 -5.25 -2.44 17.60
N HIS A 35 -4.28 -3.26 17.19
CA HIS A 35 -3.39 -3.99 18.09
C HIS A 35 -2.60 -3.03 18.98
N HIS A 36 -2.03 -1.96 18.42
CA HIS A 36 -1.36 -0.91 19.16
C HIS A 36 -2.25 -0.35 20.29
N LYS A 37 -3.50 0.03 19.98
CA LYS A 37 -4.44 0.57 20.97
C LYS A 37 -4.71 -0.44 22.09
N ARG A 38 -5.04 -1.68 21.72
CA ARG A 38 -5.33 -2.75 22.70
C ARG A 38 -4.15 -3.02 23.62
N LEU A 39 -2.92 -3.01 23.10
CA LEU A 39 -1.72 -3.26 23.89
C LEU A 39 -1.43 -2.11 24.86
N MET A 40 -1.63 -0.85 24.43
CA MET A 40 -1.47 0.33 25.27
C MET A 40 -2.50 0.38 26.41
N ASP A 41 -3.71 -0.12 26.19
CA ASP A 41 -4.79 -0.12 27.20
C ASP A 41 -4.51 -1.04 28.40
N VAL A 42 -3.61 -2.02 28.26
CA VAL A 42 -3.30 -2.99 29.34
C VAL A 42 -2.35 -2.40 30.40
N GLY A 43 -1.57 -1.36 30.07
CA GLY A 43 -0.67 -0.68 31.00
C GLY A 43 0.55 -1.50 31.46
N ASP A 44 0.85 -2.61 30.78
CA ASP A 44 2.04 -3.45 31.02
C ASP A 44 3.24 -2.94 30.19
N GLU A 45 4.40 -2.75 30.81
CA GLU A 45 5.58 -2.19 30.14
C GLU A 45 6.08 -3.06 28.97
N LYS A 46 5.98 -4.38 29.08
CA LYS A 46 6.39 -5.31 28.02
C LYS A 46 5.41 -5.21 26.85
N LEU A 47 4.10 -5.11 27.12
CA LEU A 47 3.10 -4.91 26.08
C LEU A 47 3.24 -3.54 25.39
N ASN A 48 3.65 -2.49 26.11
CA ASN A 48 3.91 -1.18 25.52
C ASN A 48 5.06 -1.20 24.49
N ARG A 49 6.08 -2.05 24.69
CA ARG A 49 7.16 -2.24 23.70
C ARG A 49 6.61 -2.88 22.43
N ILE A 50 5.81 -3.94 22.56
CA ILE A 50 5.12 -4.58 21.42
C ILE A 50 4.21 -3.56 20.73
N ALA A 51 3.47 -2.75 21.48
CA ALA A 51 2.61 -1.71 20.91
C ALA A 51 3.40 -0.73 20.02
N THR A 52 4.65 -0.40 20.39
CA THR A 52 5.50 0.48 19.58
C THR A 52 5.88 -0.19 18.25
N GLU A 53 6.12 -1.50 18.25
CA GLU A 53 6.36 -2.27 17.03
C GLU A 53 5.12 -2.30 16.13
N GLU A 54 3.93 -2.51 16.71
CA GLU A 54 2.66 -2.48 15.95
C GLU A 54 2.39 -1.09 15.34
N GLN A 55 2.67 -0.02 16.08
CA GLN A 55 2.55 1.33 15.55
C GLN A 55 3.51 1.57 14.38
N SER A 56 4.74 1.05 14.45
CA SER A 56 5.70 1.13 13.36
C SER A 56 5.23 0.34 12.14
N ALA A 57 4.76 -0.89 12.33
CA ALA A 57 4.21 -1.73 11.27
C ALA A 57 3.01 -1.04 10.58
N ALA A 58 2.09 -0.47 11.36
CA ALA A 58 0.95 0.28 10.83
C ALA A 58 1.38 1.43 9.91
N ARG A 59 2.43 2.19 10.29
CA ARG A 59 2.99 3.28 9.48
C ARG A 59 3.61 2.78 8.18
N GLN A 60 4.45 1.76 8.26
CA GLN A 60 5.10 1.18 7.08
C GLN A 60 4.08 0.63 6.07
N LEU A 61 3.03 -0.04 6.56
CA LEU A 61 1.92 -0.51 5.72
C LEU A 61 1.13 0.65 5.09
N GLY A 62 0.98 1.75 5.82
CA GLY A 62 0.44 3.01 5.30
C GLY A 62 1.28 3.58 4.15
N GLU A 63 2.60 3.56 4.27
CA GLU A 63 3.54 3.97 3.22
C GLU A 63 3.45 3.06 1.99
N VAL A 64 3.39 1.74 2.18
CA VAL A 64 3.19 0.77 1.09
C VAL A 64 1.89 1.05 0.34
N LYS A 65 0.80 1.33 1.05
CA LYS A 65 -0.47 1.73 0.45
C LYS A 65 -0.32 2.98 -0.43
N GLN A 66 0.40 4.00 0.03
CA GLN A 66 0.64 5.23 -0.75
C GLN A 66 1.52 4.96 -1.97
N MET A 67 2.55 4.11 -1.84
CA MET A 67 3.38 3.70 -2.98
C MET A 67 2.57 3.00 -4.07
N CYS A 68 1.69 2.07 -3.70
CA CYS A 68 0.81 1.39 -4.66
C CYS A 68 -0.15 2.37 -5.36
N LEU A 69 -0.70 3.35 -4.64
CA LEU A 69 -1.53 4.41 -5.23
C LEU A 69 -0.74 5.25 -6.26
N ALA A 70 0.46 5.70 -5.89
CA ALA A 70 1.30 6.50 -6.78
C ALA A 70 1.70 5.72 -8.04
N LEU A 71 2.06 4.44 -7.91
CA LEU A 71 2.40 3.57 -9.04
C LEU A 71 1.18 3.29 -9.94
N THR A 72 0.00 3.11 -9.35
CA THR A 72 -1.25 2.95 -10.11
C THR A 72 -1.55 4.21 -10.94
N GLN A 73 -1.41 5.39 -10.35
CA GLN A 73 -1.55 6.66 -11.06
C GLN A 73 -0.52 6.80 -12.18
N LYS A 74 0.72 6.40 -11.91
CA LYS A 74 1.80 6.41 -12.91
C LYS A 74 1.48 5.52 -14.12
N ILE A 75 0.88 4.35 -13.89
CA ILE A 75 0.41 3.46 -14.96
C ILE A 75 -0.71 4.11 -15.76
N ASP A 76 -1.68 4.75 -15.09
CA ASP A 76 -2.76 5.48 -15.76
C ASP A 76 -2.24 6.60 -16.66
N ASP A 77 -1.22 7.34 -16.22
CA ASP A 77 -0.60 8.39 -17.04
C ASP A 77 0.09 7.80 -18.28
N MET A 78 0.79 6.67 -18.12
CA MET A 78 1.43 5.95 -19.24
C MET A 78 0.41 5.43 -20.27
N GLN A 79 -0.72 4.89 -19.80
CA GLN A 79 -1.78 4.37 -20.67
C GLN A 79 -2.54 5.48 -21.41
N ASN A 80 -2.72 6.64 -20.77
CA ASN A 80 -3.43 7.79 -21.34
C ASN A 80 -2.53 8.75 -22.14
N GLY A 81 -1.23 8.44 -22.28
CA GLY A 81 -0.28 9.28 -23.00
C GLY A 81 -0.05 10.65 -22.36
N ARG A 82 -0.32 10.81 -21.06
CA ARG A 82 -0.07 12.06 -20.34
C ARG A 82 1.42 12.13 -19.97
N PRO A 83 2.17 13.13 -20.45
CA PRO A 83 3.55 13.32 -20.03
C PRO A 83 3.58 13.68 -18.54
N GLU A 84 4.60 13.20 -17.82
CA GLU A 84 4.91 13.65 -16.46
C GLU A 84 4.95 15.18 -16.44
N ALA A 85 4.18 15.80 -15.53
CA ALA A 85 4.33 17.21 -15.24
C ALA A 85 5.77 17.43 -14.75
N ARG A 86 6.59 18.06 -15.59
CA ARG A 86 7.96 18.46 -15.29
C ARG A 86 7.99 19.57 -14.26
#